data_AF-A0AAU1PB86-F1
#
_entry.id   AF-A0AAU1PB86-F1
#
_cell.length_a   1.000
_cell.length_b   1.000
_cell.length_c   1.000
_cell.angle_alpha   90.00
_cell.angle_beta   90.00
_cell.angle_gamma   90.00
#
_symmetry.space_group_name_H-M   'P 1'
#
loop_
_entity.id
_entity.type
_entity.pdbx_description
1 polymer ?
#
loop_
_entity_poly.entity_id
_entity_poly.type
_entity_poly.pdbx_seq_one_letter_code
_entity_poly.pdbx_strand_id
1 'polypeptide(L)'
;MQIETANDYEPLATIVTTRAPQARFMDEITAHAGADYHSVWLDETDNTVWHAWNEPGEDLWTLDHEPAGEAIPWITETLTLALEALASPEAAESYLDRAGREEDDLDALNELEAVRLAALRARSADPVDIDSMIRREMDGHREEIRRLSRLRATNLQSAFGTERGAAAAAARTLGVTRESARRALAAADEFDARVRNSAAQARQERQER
;
A
#
# COMPACT_ATOMS: atom_id res chain seq x y z
N MET A 1 -7.65 -9.61 22.15
CA MET A 1 -8.39 -9.78 23.43
C MET A 1 -9.07 -8.46 23.67
N GLN A 2 -10.40 -8.45 23.65
CA GLN A 2 -11.18 -7.22 23.73
C GLN A 2 -11.39 -6.79 25.19
N ILE A 3 -11.07 -5.53 25.50
CA ILE A 3 -11.30 -4.90 26.80
C ILE A 3 -12.17 -3.66 26.58
N GLU A 4 -13.19 -3.47 27.43
CA GLU A 4 -14.10 -2.33 27.36
C GLU A 4 -14.02 -1.51 28.65
N THR A 5 -13.94 -0.17 28.54
CA THR A 5 -13.93 0.75 29.69
C THR A 5 -14.87 1.92 29.47
N ALA A 6 -15.67 2.24 30.49
CA ALA A 6 -16.61 3.36 30.44
C ALA A 6 -15.89 4.69 30.69
N ASN A 7 -16.18 5.69 29.83
CA ASN A 7 -15.89 7.12 29.98
C ASN A 7 -14.43 7.55 30.14
N ASP A 8 -13.46 6.65 30.11
CA ASP A 8 -12.06 7.01 30.30
C ASP A 8 -11.11 6.21 29.39
N TYR A 9 -10.31 6.95 28.65
CA TYR A 9 -9.23 6.50 27.76
C TYR A 9 -7.93 6.19 28.53
N GLU A 10 -7.65 6.91 29.63
CA GLU A 10 -6.41 6.75 30.40
C GLU A 10 -6.18 5.30 30.92
N PRO A 11 -7.23 4.55 31.34
CA PRO A 11 -7.09 3.14 31.69
C PRO A 11 -6.61 2.26 30.52
N LEU A 12 -7.01 2.55 29.28
CA LEU A 12 -6.61 1.75 28.11
C LEU A 12 -5.15 2.00 27.73
N ALA A 13 -4.73 3.27 27.71
CA ALA A 13 -3.31 3.61 27.51
C ALA A 13 -2.42 2.99 28.62
N THR A 14 -2.91 2.94 29.86
CA THR A 14 -2.23 2.25 30.98
C THR A 14 -2.12 0.74 30.73
N ILE A 15 -3.16 0.11 30.17
CA ILE A 15 -3.11 -1.31 29.82
C ILE A 15 -2.08 -1.58 28.73
N VAL A 16 -2.05 -0.77 27.67
CA VAL A 16 -1.06 -0.91 26.58
C VAL A 16 0.35 -0.76 27.14
N THR A 17 0.63 0.31 27.90
CA THR A 17 1.96 0.53 28.50
C THR A 17 2.38 -0.55 29.49
N THR A 18 1.43 -1.19 30.17
CA THR A 18 1.72 -2.30 31.10
C THR A 18 1.99 -3.62 30.36
N ARG A 19 1.21 -3.91 29.31
CA ARG A 19 1.29 -5.20 28.59
C ARG A 19 2.33 -5.20 27.46
N ALA A 20 2.53 -4.05 26.84
CA ALA A 20 3.41 -3.82 25.71
C ALA A 20 4.25 -2.56 26.00
N PRO A 21 5.20 -2.62 26.95
CA PRO A 21 5.96 -1.44 27.42
C PRO A 21 6.89 -0.83 26.36
N GLN A 22 7.12 -1.55 25.25
CA GLN A 22 7.88 -1.05 24.10
C GLN A 22 6.96 -0.56 22.97
N ALA A 23 5.64 -0.64 23.14
CA ALA A 23 4.70 -0.14 22.15
C ALA A 23 4.85 1.37 22.02
N ARG A 24 5.05 1.84 20.78
CA ARG A 24 5.07 3.26 20.45
C ARG A 24 3.71 3.69 19.96
N PHE A 25 3.30 4.89 20.34
CA PHE A 25 2.09 5.51 19.78
C PHE A 25 2.32 5.85 18.30
N MET A 26 1.25 5.74 17.51
CA MET A 26 1.22 5.99 16.08
C MET A 26 0.40 7.26 15.86
N ASP A 27 1.06 8.42 15.95
CA ASP A 27 0.45 9.75 15.98
C ASP A 27 -0.36 10.00 14.70
N GLU A 28 0.24 9.69 13.54
CA GLU A 28 -0.38 10.02 12.25
C GLU A 28 -1.49 9.05 11.87
N ILE A 29 -1.31 7.74 12.07
CA ILE A 29 -2.40 6.77 11.88
C ILE A 29 -3.58 7.13 12.81
N THR A 30 -3.29 7.54 14.05
CA THR A 30 -4.33 7.98 14.99
C THR A 30 -5.05 9.24 14.50
N ALA A 31 -4.30 10.24 14.03
CA ALA A 31 -4.86 11.47 13.48
C ALA A 31 -5.79 11.18 12.29
N HIS A 32 -5.37 10.31 11.37
CA HIS A 32 -6.15 9.90 10.20
C HIS A 32 -7.38 9.05 10.55
N ALA A 33 -7.31 8.23 11.61
CA ALA A 33 -8.46 7.49 12.11
C ALA A 33 -9.48 8.38 12.83
N GLY A 34 -9.07 9.58 13.25
CA GLY A 34 -9.86 10.51 14.06
C GLY A 34 -9.47 10.42 15.53
N ALA A 35 -8.47 11.20 15.92
CA ALA A 35 -7.81 11.13 17.23
C ALA A 35 -8.75 11.28 18.46
N ASP A 36 -9.92 11.89 18.29
CA ASP A 36 -10.93 12.00 19.36
C ASP A 36 -11.60 10.64 19.68
N TYR A 37 -11.59 9.72 18.73
CA TYR A 37 -12.29 8.43 18.80
C TYR A 37 -11.38 7.22 18.61
N HIS A 38 -10.11 7.43 18.25
CA HIS A 38 -9.17 6.37 17.94
C HIS A 38 -7.81 6.63 18.60
N SER A 39 -7.09 5.57 18.91
CA SER A 39 -5.70 5.62 19.33
C SER A 39 -5.01 4.31 18.95
N VAL A 40 -3.85 4.43 18.31
CA VAL A 40 -3.15 3.29 17.72
C VAL A 40 -1.72 3.23 18.25
N TRP A 41 -1.27 2.02 18.59
CA TRP A 41 0.11 1.74 18.98
C TRP A 41 0.66 0.55 18.22
N LEU A 42 1.98 0.56 17.99
CA LEU A 42 2.72 -0.56 17.43
C LEU A 42 3.71 -1.09 18.46
N ASP A 43 3.59 -2.38 18.81
CA ASP A 43 4.64 -3.13 19.48
C ASP A 43 5.47 -3.90 18.45
N GLU A 44 6.65 -3.38 18.12
CA GLU A 44 7.58 -4.03 17.20
C GLU A 44 8.26 -5.28 17.79
N THR A 45 8.22 -5.47 19.11
CA THR A 45 8.79 -6.65 19.77
C THR A 45 7.91 -7.86 19.52
N ASP A 46 6.60 -7.67 19.71
CA ASP A 46 5.58 -8.71 19.56
C ASP A 46 4.89 -8.67 18.19
N ASN A 47 5.33 -7.76 17.30
CA ASN A 47 4.77 -7.52 15.97
C ASN A 47 3.24 -7.36 15.98
N THR A 48 2.74 -6.60 16.95
CA THR A 48 1.31 -6.47 17.25
C THR A 48 0.90 -5.01 17.18
N VAL A 49 -0.26 -4.74 16.59
CA VAL A 49 -0.90 -3.42 16.63
C VAL A 49 -1.96 -3.45 17.71
N TRP A 50 -1.95 -2.44 18.57
CA TRP A 50 -3.00 -2.18 19.55
C TRP A 50 -3.86 -1.04 19.04
N HIS A 51 -5.16 -1.19 19.12
CA HIS A 51 -6.11 -0.19 18.67
C HIS A 51 -7.17 0.01 19.75
N ALA A 52 -7.26 1.24 20.25
CA ALA A 52 -8.39 1.70 21.06
C ALA A 52 -9.33 2.53 20.20
N TRP A 53 -10.63 2.30 20.33
CA TRP A 53 -11.64 3.11 19.65
C TRP A 53 -12.92 3.29 20.47
N ASN A 54 -13.67 4.33 20.13
CA ASN A 54 -15.01 4.61 20.64
C ASN A 54 -15.90 5.00 19.44
N GLU A 55 -17.17 4.56 19.43
CA GLU A 55 -18.12 4.97 18.41
C GLU A 55 -18.72 6.35 18.71
N PRO A 56 -18.81 7.28 17.73
CA PRO A 56 -19.38 8.60 17.95
C PRO A 56 -20.78 8.55 18.59
N GLY A 57 -20.90 9.13 19.79
CA GLY A 57 -22.15 9.11 20.57
C GLY A 57 -22.22 7.99 21.61
N GLU A 58 -21.19 7.17 21.74
CA GLU A 58 -21.01 6.20 22.80
C GLU A 58 -20.01 6.67 23.85
N ASP A 59 -20.22 6.20 25.08
CA ASP A 59 -19.35 6.48 26.24
C ASP A 59 -18.38 5.31 26.51
N LEU A 60 -18.30 4.34 25.58
CA LEU A 60 -17.55 3.10 25.76
C LEU A 60 -16.33 3.08 24.84
N TRP A 61 -15.15 2.98 25.45
CA TRP A 61 -13.94 2.68 24.71
C TRP A 61 -13.70 1.18 24.66
N THR A 62 -13.34 0.69 23.48
CA THR A 62 -12.89 -0.67 23.24
C THR A 62 -11.40 -0.65 22.95
N LEU A 63 -10.65 -1.58 23.53
CA LEU A 63 -9.25 -1.86 23.19
C LEU A 63 -9.16 -3.29 22.66
N ASP A 64 -8.57 -3.45 21.49
CA ASP A 64 -8.16 -4.75 20.96
C ASP A 64 -6.73 -4.70 20.43
N HIS A 65 -6.21 -5.87 20.08
CA HIS A 65 -4.89 -6.01 19.48
C HIS A 65 -4.87 -7.20 18.51
N GLU A 66 -4.09 -7.04 17.45
CA GLU A 66 -3.98 -8.03 16.38
C GLU A 66 -2.55 -8.08 15.83
N PRO A 67 -2.15 -9.19 15.17
CA PRO A 67 -0.88 -9.24 14.46
C PRO A 67 -0.79 -8.09 13.44
N ALA A 68 0.38 -7.46 13.32
CA ALA A 68 0.59 -6.33 12.41
C ALA A 68 0.16 -6.63 10.97
N GLY A 69 0.30 -7.89 10.52
CA GLY A 69 -0.15 -8.33 9.20
C GLY A 69 -1.66 -8.26 8.99
N GLU A 70 -2.45 -8.45 10.05
CA GLU A 70 -3.92 -8.37 10.03
C GLU A 70 -4.40 -6.91 10.10
N ALA A 71 -3.61 -6.02 10.71
CA ALA A 71 -3.92 -4.59 10.80
C ALA A 71 -3.67 -3.80 9.49
N ILE A 72 -2.72 -4.24 8.64
CA ILE A 72 -2.32 -3.52 7.42
C ILE A 72 -3.50 -3.11 6.53
N PRO A 73 -4.50 -3.98 6.23
CA PRO A 73 -5.61 -3.62 5.34
C PRO A 73 -6.42 -2.43 5.86
N TRP A 74 -6.81 -2.41 7.13
CA TRP A 74 -7.62 -1.31 7.66
C TRP A 74 -6.79 -0.04 7.86
N ILE A 75 -5.51 -0.14 8.25
CA ILE A 75 -4.64 1.04 8.32
C ILE A 75 -4.44 1.63 6.93
N THR A 76 -4.26 0.79 5.90
CA THR A 76 -4.14 1.26 4.52
C THR A 76 -5.41 1.96 4.07
N GLU A 77 -6.59 1.45 4.44
CA GLU A 77 -7.88 2.09 4.18
C GLU A 77 -7.98 3.45 4.89
N THR A 78 -7.62 3.53 6.17
CA THR A 78 -7.57 4.77 6.96
C THR A 78 -6.67 5.82 6.31
N LEU A 79 -5.54 5.41 5.74
CA LEU A 79 -4.56 6.29 5.10
C LEU A 79 -4.82 6.54 3.61
N THR A 80 -5.93 6.08 3.04
CA THR A 80 -6.19 6.13 1.57
C THR A 80 -5.92 7.51 0.97
N LEU A 81 -6.45 8.57 1.57
CA LEU A 81 -6.29 9.94 1.05
C LEU A 81 -4.83 10.45 1.11
N ALA A 82 -4.07 10.07 2.14
CA ALA A 82 -2.65 10.41 2.24
C ALA A 82 -1.84 9.66 1.18
N LEU A 83 -2.11 8.35 1.03
CA LEU A 83 -1.44 7.51 0.03
C LEU A 83 -1.75 7.94 -1.41
N GLU A 84 -2.98 8.38 -1.69
CA GLU A 84 -3.35 8.96 -2.99
C GLU A 84 -2.62 10.27 -3.27
N ALA A 85 -2.52 11.16 -2.28
CA ALA A 85 -1.78 12.41 -2.42
C ALA A 85 -0.28 12.15 -2.67
N LEU A 86 0.33 11.24 -1.92
CA LEU A 86 1.73 10.83 -2.10
C LEU A 86 2.00 10.15 -3.45
N ALA A 87 1.02 9.43 -3.99
CA ALA A 87 1.15 8.78 -5.29
C ALA A 87 1.14 9.76 -6.47
N SER A 88 0.61 10.98 -6.28
CA SER A 88 0.52 12.02 -7.32
C SER A 88 0.57 13.42 -6.71
N PRO A 89 1.71 13.82 -6.11
CA PRO A 89 1.79 15.04 -5.32
C PRO A 89 1.54 16.31 -6.15
N GLU A 90 1.88 16.30 -7.44
CA GLU A 90 1.63 17.44 -8.33
C GLU A 90 0.14 17.64 -8.66
N ALA A 91 -0.69 16.61 -8.45
CA ALA A 91 -2.13 16.64 -8.69
C ALA A 91 -2.95 16.72 -7.39
N ALA A 92 -2.29 16.66 -6.23
CA ALA A 92 -2.94 16.66 -4.93
C ALA A 92 -3.32 18.08 -4.50
N GLU A 93 -4.59 18.46 -4.73
CA GLU A 93 -5.13 19.77 -4.29
C GLU A 93 -4.95 19.98 -2.77
N SER A 94 -4.95 18.89 -2.01
CA SER A 94 -4.69 18.88 -0.57
C SER A 94 -3.40 19.57 -0.12
N TYR A 95 -2.34 19.53 -0.93
CA TYR A 95 -1.07 20.19 -0.63
C TYR A 95 -1.07 21.68 -0.97
N LEU A 96 -2.00 22.13 -1.81
CA LEU A 96 -2.19 23.56 -2.09
C LEU A 96 -2.94 24.25 -0.95
N ASP A 97 -3.86 23.53 -0.30
CA ASP A 97 -4.77 24.08 0.70
C ASP A 97 -4.18 24.12 2.12
N ARG A 98 -3.25 23.22 2.43
CA ARG A 98 -2.62 23.12 3.76
C ARG A 98 -1.11 22.92 3.63
N ALA A 99 -0.36 23.99 3.89
CA ALA A 99 1.09 23.93 3.99
C ALA A 99 1.52 22.99 5.14
N GLY A 100 2.52 22.13 4.88
CA GLY A 100 3.05 21.18 5.84
C GLY A 100 2.35 19.83 5.85
N ARG A 101 1.22 19.68 5.14
CA ARG A 101 0.51 18.39 5.04
C ARG A 101 1.36 17.31 4.37
N GLU A 102 2.28 17.69 3.50
CA GLU A 102 3.22 16.78 2.86
C GLU A 102 4.11 16.05 3.88
N GLU A 103 4.48 16.71 4.98
CA GLU A 103 5.26 16.09 6.06
C GLU A 103 4.36 15.16 6.88
N ASP A 104 3.14 15.59 7.23
CA ASP A 104 2.15 14.75 7.93
C ASP A 104 1.86 13.44 7.16
N ASP A 105 1.62 13.53 5.84
CA ASP A 105 1.37 12.35 4.99
C ASP A 105 2.61 11.44 4.88
N LEU A 106 3.83 12.01 4.84
CA LEU A 106 5.09 11.23 4.86
C LEU A 106 5.31 10.51 6.20
N ASP A 107 4.97 11.16 7.31
CA ASP A 107 5.04 10.55 8.63
C ASP A 107 3.99 9.44 8.79
N ALA A 108 2.78 9.61 8.23
CA ALA A 108 1.78 8.54 8.12
C ALA A 108 2.29 7.34 7.29
N LEU A 109 3.02 7.60 6.20
CA LEU A 109 3.65 6.54 5.41
C LEU A 109 4.75 5.82 6.22
N ASN A 110 5.61 6.55 6.94
CA ASN A 110 6.64 5.97 7.80
C ASN A 110 6.03 5.04 8.87
N GLU A 111 4.90 5.45 9.44
CA GLU A 111 4.13 4.66 10.39
C GLU A 111 3.57 3.36 9.77
N LEU A 112 2.94 3.45 8.60
CA LEU A 112 2.48 2.27 7.86
C LEU A 112 3.63 1.33 7.49
N GLU A 113 4.78 1.87 7.09
CA GLU A 113 5.97 1.07 6.77
C GLU A 113 6.51 0.32 7.99
N ALA A 114 6.47 0.92 9.17
CA ALA A 114 6.85 0.23 10.40
C ALA A 114 5.90 -0.94 10.72
N VAL A 115 4.59 -0.78 10.53
CA VAL A 115 3.61 -1.87 10.69
C VAL A 115 3.89 -2.99 9.67
N ARG A 116 4.17 -2.64 8.41
CA ARG A 116 4.55 -3.62 7.37
C ARG A 116 5.82 -4.37 7.73
N LEU A 117 6.84 -3.67 8.23
CA LEU A 117 8.08 -4.30 8.68
C LEU A 117 7.87 -5.23 9.88
N ALA A 118 7.02 -4.84 10.84
CA ALA A 118 6.62 -5.72 11.94
C ALA A 118 5.93 -7.00 11.42
N ALA A 119 5.01 -6.88 10.45
CA ALA A 119 4.36 -8.03 9.83
C ALA A 119 5.35 -8.98 9.14
N LEU A 120 6.40 -8.45 8.51
CA LEU A 120 7.47 -9.26 7.91
C LEU A 120 8.35 -9.92 8.99
N ARG A 121 8.69 -9.18 10.06
CA ARG A 121 9.50 -9.68 11.19
C ARG A 121 8.80 -10.79 11.96
N ALA A 122 7.47 -10.78 12.01
CA ALA A 122 6.68 -11.89 12.56
C ALA A 122 6.91 -13.23 11.81
N ARG A 123 7.42 -13.17 10.57
CA ARG A 123 7.67 -14.34 9.71
C ARG A 123 9.13 -14.76 9.69
N SER A 124 10.06 -13.82 9.82
CA SER A 124 11.49 -14.10 9.96
C SER A 124 12.20 -12.94 10.66
N ALA A 125 13.14 -13.26 11.55
CA ALA A 125 14.03 -12.28 12.16
C ALA A 125 15.31 -12.04 11.33
N ASP A 126 15.53 -12.81 10.25
CA ASP A 126 16.70 -12.63 9.39
C ASP A 126 16.47 -11.47 8.39
N PRO A 127 17.31 -10.41 8.40
CA PRO A 127 17.18 -9.31 7.46
C PRO A 127 17.30 -9.74 5.98
N VAL A 128 18.02 -10.83 5.67
CA VAL A 128 18.14 -11.35 4.31
C VAL A 128 16.82 -11.97 3.83
N ASP A 129 16.10 -12.65 4.72
CA ASP A 129 14.79 -13.20 4.43
C ASP A 129 13.75 -12.08 4.25
N ILE A 130 13.77 -11.08 5.12
CA ILE A 130 12.88 -9.90 5.03
C ILE A 130 13.07 -9.19 3.69
N ASP A 131 14.31 -8.87 3.32
CA ASP A 131 14.62 -8.25 2.03
C ASP A 131 14.18 -9.12 0.84
N SER A 132 14.33 -10.44 0.94
CA SER A 132 13.86 -11.38 -0.08
C SER A 132 12.32 -11.38 -0.22
N MET A 133 11.59 -11.19 0.89
CA MET A 133 10.12 -11.04 0.86
C MET A 133 9.71 -9.71 0.21
N ILE A 134 10.37 -8.60 0.56
CA ILE A 134 10.13 -7.29 -0.05
C ILE A 134 10.38 -7.35 -1.56
N ARG A 135 11.51 -7.91 -2.00
CA ARG A 135 11.81 -8.06 -3.43
C ARG A 135 10.76 -8.90 -4.17
N ARG A 136 10.25 -9.96 -3.54
CA ARG A 136 9.19 -10.79 -4.11
C ARG A 136 7.88 -10.01 -4.29
N GLU A 137 7.53 -9.15 -3.33
CA GLU A 137 6.36 -8.28 -3.41
C GLU A 137 6.53 -7.23 -4.53
N MET A 138 7.69 -6.58 -4.60
CA MET A 138 8.03 -5.66 -5.70
C MET A 138 7.92 -6.35 -7.07
N ASP A 139 8.41 -7.59 -7.19
CA ASP A 139 8.29 -8.37 -8.42
C ASP A 139 6.83 -8.70 -8.76
N GLY A 140 6.01 -8.99 -7.75
CA GLY A 140 4.56 -9.16 -7.89
C GLY A 140 3.89 -7.90 -8.47
N HIS A 141 4.19 -6.72 -7.93
CA HIS A 141 3.67 -5.45 -8.43
C HIS A 141 4.17 -5.12 -9.84
N ARG A 142 5.43 -5.41 -10.17
CA ARG A 142 5.95 -5.27 -11.54
C ARG A 142 5.19 -6.15 -12.52
N GLU A 143 4.85 -7.39 -12.13
CA GLU A 143 4.02 -8.26 -12.96
C GLU A 143 2.59 -7.75 -13.10
N GLU A 144 2.01 -7.16 -12.06
CA GLU A 144 0.68 -6.54 -12.14
C GLU A 144 0.67 -5.32 -13.07
N ILE A 145 1.66 -4.43 -12.96
CA ILE A 145 1.84 -3.30 -13.89
C ILE A 145 1.92 -3.79 -15.34
N ARG A 146 2.62 -4.91 -15.59
CA ARG A 146 2.70 -5.50 -16.93
C ARG A 146 1.33 -6.04 -17.40
N ARG A 147 0.56 -6.70 -16.52
CA ARG A 147 -0.80 -7.17 -16.84
C ARG A 147 -1.75 -6.01 -17.14
N LEU A 148 -1.73 -4.95 -16.33
CA LEU A 148 -2.51 -3.73 -16.56
C LEU A 148 -2.09 -3.02 -17.84
N SER A 149 -0.78 -2.97 -18.13
CA SER A 149 -0.27 -2.40 -19.39
C SER A 149 -0.77 -3.17 -20.61
N ARG A 150 -0.79 -4.51 -20.54
CA ARG A 150 -1.40 -5.36 -21.57
C ARG A 150 -2.91 -5.11 -21.69
N LEU A 151 -3.65 -5.05 -20.59
CA LEU A 151 -5.09 -4.76 -20.60
C LEU A 151 -5.37 -3.40 -21.25
N ARG A 152 -4.59 -2.38 -20.89
CA ARG A 152 -4.65 -1.06 -21.52
C ARG A 152 -4.38 -1.14 -23.02
N ALA A 153 -3.37 -1.90 -23.45
CA ALA A 153 -3.09 -2.10 -24.87
C ALA A 153 -4.29 -2.71 -25.61
N THR A 154 -4.90 -3.77 -25.07
CA THR A 154 -6.09 -4.41 -25.64
C THR A 154 -7.25 -3.42 -25.77
N ASN A 155 -7.50 -2.61 -24.73
CA ASN A 155 -8.53 -1.56 -24.79
C ASN A 155 -8.25 -0.52 -25.89
N LEU A 156 -7.00 -0.03 -25.97
CA LEU A 156 -6.62 0.96 -26.98
C LEU A 156 -6.67 0.41 -28.40
N GLN A 157 -6.23 -0.83 -28.62
CA GLN A 157 -6.31 -1.49 -29.92
C GLN A 157 -7.77 -1.70 -30.35
N SER A 158 -8.66 -2.05 -29.41
CA SER A 158 -10.09 -2.15 -29.69
C SER A 158 -10.72 -0.80 -30.05
N ALA A 159 -10.25 0.30 -29.45
CA ALA A 159 -10.81 1.63 -29.67
C ALA A 159 -10.25 2.35 -30.90
N PHE A 160 -8.96 2.17 -31.20
CA PHE A 160 -8.23 2.95 -32.22
C PHE A 160 -7.65 2.10 -33.35
N GLY A 161 -7.81 0.78 -33.31
CA GLY A 161 -7.25 -0.16 -34.27
C GLY A 161 -5.76 -0.47 -34.02
N THR A 162 -5.19 -1.22 -34.95
CA THR A 162 -3.76 -1.62 -34.96
C THR A 162 -3.00 -1.08 -36.17
N GLU A 163 -3.73 -0.44 -37.09
CA GLU A 163 -3.25 0.04 -38.36
C GLU A 163 -2.45 1.34 -38.28
N ARG A 164 -1.87 1.71 -39.43
CA ARG A 164 -1.04 2.92 -39.58
C ARG A 164 -1.87 4.16 -39.27
N GLY A 165 -1.66 4.72 -38.09
CA GLY A 165 -2.35 5.94 -37.63
C GLY A 165 -3.01 5.78 -36.26
N ALA A 166 -3.24 4.54 -35.79
CA ALA A 166 -3.85 4.24 -34.50
C ALA A 166 -3.16 4.98 -33.34
N ALA A 167 -1.82 4.93 -33.28
CA ALA A 167 -1.05 5.64 -32.26
C ALA A 167 -1.22 7.17 -32.31
N ALA A 168 -1.39 7.75 -33.50
CA ALA A 168 -1.61 9.19 -33.63
C ALA A 168 -3.04 9.58 -33.24
N ALA A 169 -4.03 8.74 -33.54
CA ALA A 169 -5.42 8.92 -33.11
C ALA A 169 -5.52 8.83 -31.58
N ALA A 170 -4.98 7.75 -30.99
CA ALA A 170 -4.94 7.55 -29.54
C ALA A 170 -4.23 8.69 -28.82
N ALA A 171 -3.08 9.15 -29.33
CA ALA A 171 -2.34 10.27 -28.74
C ALA A 171 -3.17 11.56 -28.68
N ARG A 172 -3.88 11.91 -29.76
CA ARG A 172 -4.74 13.09 -29.80
C ARG A 172 -5.91 12.97 -28.82
N THR A 173 -6.58 11.82 -28.80
CA THR A 173 -7.75 11.61 -27.94
C THR A 173 -7.39 11.57 -26.46
N LEU A 174 -6.25 10.98 -26.10
CA LEU A 174 -5.81 10.84 -24.71
C LEU A 174 -4.97 12.02 -24.20
N GLY A 175 -4.64 13.00 -25.06
CA GLY A 175 -3.79 14.13 -24.69
C GLY A 175 -2.34 13.73 -24.34
N VAL A 176 -1.86 12.59 -24.84
CA VAL A 176 -0.50 12.09 -24.56
C VAL A 176 0.40 12.20 -25.79
N THR A 177 1.71 12.06 -25.58
CA THR A 177 2.65 12.04 -26.71
C THR A 177 2.41 10.82 -27.61
N ARG A 178 2.69 10.99 -28.91
CA ARG A 178 2.59 9.88 -29.89
C ARG A 178 3.43 8.67 -29.50
N GLU A 179 4.60 8.90 -28.90
CA GLU A 179 5.48 7.83 -28.44
C GLU A 179 4.89 7.07 -27.23
N SER A 180 4.26 7.80 -26.29
CA SER A 180 3.53 7.18 -25.18
C SER A 180 2.38 6.30 -25.69
N ALA A 181 1.57 6.81 -26.62
CA ALA A 181 0.49 6.04 -27.25
C ALA A 181 1.00 4.83 -28.03
N ARG A 182 2.13 4.96 -28.74
CA ARG A 182 2.76 3.86 -29.48
C ARG A 182 3.20 2.73 -28.53
N ARG A 183 3.92 3.06 -27.45
CA ARG A 183 4.34 2.09 -26.43
C ARG A 183 3.13 1.41 -25.78
N ALA A 184 2.09 2.18 -25.47
CA ALA A 184 0.87 1.64 -24.89
C ALA A 184 0.18 0.62 -25.80
N LEU A 185 0.08 0.89 -27.11
CA LEU A 185 -0.51 -0.02 -28.08
C LEU A 185 0.33 -1.29 -28.29
N ALA A 186 1.66 -1.20 -28.17
CA ALA A 186 2.58 -2.32 -28.36
C ALA A 186 2.66 -3.26 -27.14
N ALA A 187 2.25 -2.80 -25.95
CA ALA A 187 2.46 -3.54 -24.71
C ALA A 187 1.81 -4.93 -24.67
N ALA A 188 0.73 -5.17 -25.43
CA ALA A 188 0.14 -6.51 -25.55
C ALA A 188 1.10 -7.51 -26.25
N ASP A 189 1.66 -7.13 -27.39
CA ASP A 189 2.56 -7.97 -28.16
C ASP A 189 3.89 -8.18 -27.40
N GLU A 190 4.39 -7.14 -26.74
CA GLU A 190 5.60 -7.21 -25.90
C GLU A 190 5.40 -8.17 -24.71
N PHE A 191 4.25 -8.13 -24.05
CA PHE A 191 3.92 -9.04 -22.96
C PHE A 191 3.90 -10.49 -23.44
N ASP A 192 3.19 -10.74 -24.53
CA ASP A 192 3.07 -12.07 -25.15
C ASP A 192 4.44 -12.62 -25.57
N ALA A 193 5.28 -11.80 -26.22
CA ALA A 193 6.63 -12.17 -26.63
C ALA A 193 7.50 -12.53 -25.41
N ARG A 194 7.46 -11.71 -24.35
CA ARG A 194 8.20 -11.98 -23.11
C ARG A 194 7.82 -13.32 -22.51
N VAL A 195 6.52 -13.62 -22.39
CA VAL A 195 6.05 -14.89 -21.80
C VAL A 195 6.53 -16.07 -22.63
N ARG A 196 6.43 -16.01 -23.97
CA ARG A 196 6.91 -17.07 -24.86
C ARG A 196 8.42 -17.27 -24.74
N ASN A 197 9.20 -16.20 -24.75
CA ASN A 197 10.66 -16.25 -24.65
C ASN A 197 11.12 -16.80 -23.30
N SER A 198 10.51 -16.35 -22.19
CA SER A 198 10.84 -16.82 -20.84
C SER A 198 10.51 -18.31 -20.68
N ALA A 199 9.36 -18.75 -21.23
CA ALA A 199 8.99 -20.16 -21.22
C ALA A 199 9.93 -21.04 -22.06
N ALA A 200 10.44 -20.52 -23.19
CA ALA A 200 11.43 -21.22 -24.00
C ALA A 200 12.76 -21.38 -23.26
N GLN A 201 13.25 -20.30 -22.64
CA GLN A 201 14.48 -20.31 -21.85
C GLN A 201 14.41 -21.30 -20.68
N ALA A 202 13.32 -21.29 -19.92
CA ALA A 202 13.14 -22.22 -18.79
C ALA A 202 13.14 -23.70 -19.21
N ARG A 203 12.66 -24.01 -20.42
CA ARG A 203 12.72 -25.38 -20.97
C ARG A 203 14.14 -25.76 -21.35
N GLN A 204 14.91 -24.85 -21.93
CA GLN A 204 16.30 -25.07 -22.30
C GLN A 204 17.16 -25.33 -21.05
N GLU A 205 17.06 -24.48 -20.04
CA GLU A 205 17.81 -24.63 -18.78
C GLU A 205 17.51 -25.95 -18.05
N ARG A 206 16.31 -26.51 -18.24
CA ARG A 206 15.95 -27.82 -17.69
C ARG A 206 16.53 -29.00 -18.48
N GLN A 207 16.77 -28.84 -19.78
CA GLN A 207 17.36 -29.89 -20.62
C GLN A 207 18.89 -29.97 -20.46
N GLU A 208 19.52 -28.89 -19.99
CA GLU A 208 20.96 -28.79 -19.76
C GLU A 208 21.39 -29.22 -18.33
N ARG A 209 20.43 -29.59 -17.46
CA ARG A 209 20.64 -30.13 -16.11
C ARG A 209 20.40 -31.64 -16.08
#